data_AF-Q4QV28-F1
#
_entry.id   AF-Q4QV28-F1
#
_cell.length_a   1.000
_cell.length_b   1.000
_cell.length_c   1.000
_cell.angle_alpha   90.00
_cell.angle_beta   90.00
_cell.angle_gamma   90.00
#
_symmetry.space_group_name_H-M   'P 1'
#
loop_
_entity.id
_entity.type
_entity.pdbx_description
1 polymer ?
#
loop_
_entity_poly.entity_id
_entity_poly.type
_entity_poly.pdbx_seq_one_letter_code
_entity_poly.pdbx_strand_id
1 'polypeptide(L)' 'GETNIAMNFAHTMPEDWSSLEYYRYLGSLTTPTCDEAVVWTVFENRIPISTAQ' A
#
# COMPACT_ATOMS: atom_id res chain seq x y z
N GLY A 1 -31.26 2.01 -5.15
CA GLY A 1 -30.80 0.64 -5.44
C GLY A 1 -29.30 0.67 -5.36
N GLU A 2 -28.74 0.26 -4.22
CA GLU A 2 -27.31 0.37 -3.96
C GLU A 2 -26.64 -0.96 -4.30
N THR A 3 -25.69 -0.93 -5.22
CA THR A 3 -24.83 -2.06 -5.51
C THR A 3 -23.73 -2.12 -4.46
N ASN A 4 -23.72 -3.15 -3.61
CA ASN A 4 -22.59 -3.46 -2.75
C ASN A 4 -21.45 -4.00 -3.62
N ILE A 5 -20.44 -3.16 -3.91
CA ILE A 5 -19.19 -3.59 -4.53
C ILE A 5 -18.29 -4.12 -3.43
N ALA A 6 -18.17 -5.44 -3.34
CA ALA A 6 -17.16 -6.06 -2.49
C ALA A 6 -15.79 -5.90 -3.15
N MET A 7 -14.90 -5.11 -2.55
CA MET A 7 -13.51 -5.01 -2.98
C MET A 7 -12.70 -6.15 -2.36
N ASN A 8 -11.98 -6.90 -3.21
CA ASN A 8 -11.01 -7.89 -2.76
C ASN A 8 -9.59 -7.34 -2.96
N PHE A 9 -8.93 -7.00 -1.86
CA PHE A 9 -7.58 -6.45 -1.88
C PHE A 9 -6.50 -7.46 -2.28
N ALA A 10 -6.79 -8.76 -2.29
CA ALA A 10 -5.80 -9.77 -2.70
C ALA A 10 -5.34 -9.57 -4.16
N HIS A 11 -6.17 -8.96 -5.01
CA HIS A 11 -5.81 -8.71 -6.41
C HIS A 11 -4.96 -7.45 -6.63
N THR A 12 -4.85 -6.60 -5.61
CA THR A 12 -4.06 -5.35 -5.66
C THR A 12 -2.79 -5.45 -4.84
N MET A 13 -2.39 -6.66 -4.45
CA MET A 13 -1.28 -6.93 -3.56
C MET A 13 -0.39 -8.03 -4.13
N PRO A 14 0.89 -8.10 -3.74
CA PRO A 14 1.76 -9.21 -4.09
C PRO A 14 1.23 -10.54 -3.53
N GLU A 15 1.41 -11.62 -4.29
CA GLU A 15 1.01 -12.97 -3.86
C GLU A 15 1.89 -13.48 -2.71
N ASP A 16 3.19 -13.16 -2.73
CA ASP A 16 4.14 -13.49 -1.67
C ASP A 16 4.77 -12.21 -1.11
N TRP A 17 4.52 -11.96 0.17
CA TRP A 17 5.06 -10.81 0.90
C TRP A 17 6.44 -11.09 1.50
N SER A 18 6.78 -12.36 1.69
CA SER A 18 8.01 -12.78 2.37
C SER A 18 9.26 -12.61 1.50
N SER A 19 9.07 -12.59 0.17
CA SER A 19 10.13 -12.39 -0.80
C SER A 19 10.35 -10.93 -1.19
N LEU A 20 9.55 -9.99 -0.69
CA LEU A 20 9.63 -8.59 -1.10
C LEU A 20 10.74 -7.87 -0.36
N GLU A 21 11.55 -7.15 -1.11
CA GLU A 21 12.50 -6.21 -0.56
C GLU A 21 11.77 -4.93 -0.16
N TYR A 22 12.10 -4.41 1.03
CA TYR A 22 11.47 -3.20 1.54
C TYR A 22 12.43 -2.38 2.42
N TYR A 23 12.14 -1.09 2.48
CA TYR A 23 12.78 -0.14 3.38
C TYR A 23 11.85 0.13 4.57
N ARG A 24 12.41 0.19 5.78
CA ARG A 24 11.66 0.45 7.02
C ARG A 24 12.24 1.67 7.73
N TYR A 25 11.38 2.62 8.12
CA TYR A 25 11.80 3.76 8.90
C TYR A 25 10.68 4.31 9.79
N LEU A 26 11.08 4.96 10.89
CA LEU A 26 10.17 5.75 11.72
C LEU A 26 9.99 7.12 11.07
N GLY A 27 8.75 7.62 11.03
CA GLY A 27 8.44 8.92 10.46
C GLY A 27 7.06 9.43 10.84
N SER A 28 6.56 10.38 10.06
CA SER A 28 5.28 11.07 10.29
C SER A 28 4.19 10.71 9.29
N LEU A 29 2.95 11.08 9.64
CA LEU A 29 1.86 11.17 8.70
C LEU A 29 2.17 12.18 7.58
N THR A 30 1.74 11.90 6.36
CA THR A 30 1.96 12.78 5.19
C THR A 30 0.85 13.81 5.00
N THR A 31 -0.14 13.83 5.91
CA THR A 31 -1.20 14.84 5.96
C THR A 31 -1.23 15.50 7.33
N PRO A 32 -1.61 16.79 7.43
CA PRO A 32 -1.76 17.46 8.71
C PRO A 32 -2.62 16.64 9.69
N THR A 33 -2.21 16.52 10.96
CA THR A 33 -1.17 17.30 11.66
C THR A 33 0.28 16.82 11.51
N CYS A 34 0.54 15.81 10.67
CA CYS A 34 1.88 15.27 10.40
C CYS A 34 2.57 14.65 11.62
N ASP A 35 1.81 13.99 12.50
CA ASP A 35 2.34 13.40 13.74
C ASP A 35 3.41 12.33 13.44
N GLU A 36 4.54 12.36 14.16
CA GLU A 36 5.66 11.40 14.08
C GLU A 36 5.36 10.09 14.81
N ALA A 37 4.31 9.40 14.38
CA ALA A 37 3.80 8.18 15.01
C ALA A 37 3.76 6.98 14.04
N VAL A 38 4.44 7.06 12.88
CA VAL A 38 4.32 6.07 11.81
C VAL A 38 5.59 5.22 11.67
N VAL A 39 5.41 3.90 11.59
CA VAL A 39 6.45 2.99 11.09
C VAL A 39 6.17 2.72 9.61
N TRP A 40 6.90 3.38 8.72
CA TRP A 40 6.72 3.25 7.27
C TRP A 40 7.38 1.99 6.74
N THR A 41 6.68 1.27 5.85
CA THR A 41 7.21 0.18 5.03
C THR A 41 7.04 0.56 3.57
N VAL A 42 8.15 0.68 2.84
CA VAL A 42 8.15 1.02 1.41
C VAL A 42 8.72 -0.17 0.64
N PHE A 43 7.89 -0.82 -0.16
CA PHE A 43 8.30 -1.96 -0.98
C PHE A 43 9.08 -1.50 -2.22
N GLU A 44 10.18 -2.19 -2.52
CA GLU A 44 10.98 -1.91 -3.71
C GLU A 44 10.29 -2.38 -4.99
N ASN A 45 9.63 -3.54 -4.90
CA ASN A 45 8.85 -4.10 -6.00
C ASN A 45 7.58 -3.28 -6.27
N ARG A 46 7.36 -2.93 -7.53
CA ARG A 46 6.18 -2.19 -7.98
C ARG A 46 5.05 -3.14 -8.37
N ILE A 47 3.81 -2.74 -8.11
CA ILE A 47 2.63 -3.42 -8.63
C ILE A 47 2.31 -2.83 -10.02
N PRO A 48 2.39 -3.61 -11.10
CA PRO A 48 2.08 -3.11 -12.44
C PRO A 48 0.58 -2.89 -12.58
N ILE A 49 0.20 -1.80 -13.24
CA ILE A 49 -1.18 -1.49 -13.61
C ILE A 49 -1.26 -1.22 -15.11
N SER A 50 -2.44 -1.42 -15.69
CA SER A 50 -2.65 -1.12 -17.11
C SER A 50 -2.57 0.39 -17.36
N THR A 51 -2.18 0.80 -18.56
CA THR A 51 -2.13 2.22 -18.94
C THR A 51 -3.49 2.90 -19.05
N ALA A 52 -4.59 2.12 -19.04
CA ALA A 52 -5.95 2.63 -19.15
C ALA A 52 -6.57 3.03 -17.81
N GLN A 53 -5.87 2.76 -16.69
CA GLN A 53 -6.24 3.24 -15.36
C GLN A 53 -5.70 4.64 -15.07
#